data_AF-A0A970XD13-F1
#
_entry.id   AF-A0A970XD13-F1
#
_cell.length_a   1.000
_cell.length_b   1.000
_cell.length_c   1.000
_cell.angle_alpha   90.00
_cell.angle_beta   90.00
_cell.angle_gamma   90.00
#
_symmetry.space_group_name_H-M   'P 1'
#
loop_
_entity.id
_entity.type
_entity.pdbx_description
1 polymer ?
#
loop_
_entity_poly.entity_id
_entity_poly.type
_entity_poly.pdbx_seq_one_letter_code
_entity_poly.pdbx_strand_id
1 'polypeptide(L)' 'MDKFIPFEKMSKHKKREILAQKRRTWGAINPVTRKPENPKAYKRVKARRWNDDSSTDVPSRQ' A
#
# COMPACT_ATOMS: atom_id res chain seq x y z
N MET A 1 33.13 -27.75 -8.27
CA MET A 1 32.59 -26.56 -7.58
C MET A 1 32.32 -25.51 -8.62
N ASP A 2 31.07 -25.08 -8.74
CA ASP A 2 30.75 -23.94 -9.59
C ASP A 2 31.43 -22.70 -9.02
N LYS A 3 32.13 -21.97 -9.88
CA LYS A 3 32.81 -20.73 -9.49
C LYS A 3 31.75 -19.74 -9.04
N PHE A 4 31.95 -19.13 -7.88
CA PHE A 4 31.07 -18.06 -7.41
C PHE A 4 31.19 -16.86 -8.35
N ILE A 5 30.07 -16.48 -8.97
CA ILE A 5 29.99 -15.31 -9.85
C ILE A 5 29.15 -14.26 -9.12
N PRO A 6 29.71 -13.06 -8.83
CA PRO A 6 28.96 -11.97 -8.24
C PRO A 6 27.75 -11.59 -9.09
N PHE A 7 26.65 -11.18 -8.44
CA PHE A 7 25.39 -10.90 -9.12
C PHE A 7 25.55 -9.92 -10.29
N GLU A 8 26.35 -8.88 -10.10
CA GLU A 8 26.61 -7.83 -11.08
C GLU A 8 27.25 -8.34 -12.37
N LYS A 9 28.06 -9.40 -12.28
CA LYS A 9 28.81 -9.97 -13.39
C LYS A 9 28.07 -11.10 -14.12
N MET A 10 26.89 -11.48 -13.63
CA MET A 10 26.07 -12.48 -14.29
C MET A 10 25.44 -11.96 -15.58
N SER A 11 25.16 -12.88 -16.50
CA SER A 11 24.40 -12.60 -17.72
C SER A 11 23.00 -12.04 -17.38
N LYS A 12 22.44 -11.26 -18.31
CA LYS A 12 21.10 -10.67 -18.17
C LYS A 12 20.02 -11.73 -17.92
N HIS A 13 20.16 -12.92 -18.53
CA HIS A 13 19.23 -14.04 -18.37
C HIS A 13 19.23 -14.57 -16.93
N LYS A 14 20.40 -14.89 -16.39
CA LYS A 14 20.55 -15.49 -15.07
C LYS A 14 20.10 -14.53 -13.95
N LYS A 15 20.36 -13.23 -14.11
CA LYS A 15 19.81 -12.17 -13.24
C LYS A 15 18.28 -12.19 -13.21
N ARG A 16 17.61 -12.35 -14.37
CA ARG A 16 16.15 -12.39 -14.45
C ARG A 16 15.57 -13.61 -13.75
N GLU A 17 16.18 -14.78 -13.91
CA GLU A 17 15.75 -16.02 -13.23
C GLU A 17 15.79 -15.86 -11.71
N ILE A 18 16.90 -15.37 -11.16
CA ILE A 18 17.07 -15.12 -9.73
C ILE A 18 16.05 -14.10 -9.22
N LEU A 19 15.83 -13.00 -9.96
CA LEU A 19 14.84 -11.99 -9.58
C LEU A 19 13.40 -12.49 -9.71
N ALA A 20 13.11 -13.38 -10.66
CA ALA A 20 11.80 -14.03 -10.78
C ALA A 20 11.53 -14.97 -9.60
N GLN A 21 12.53 -15.76 -9.20
CA GLN A 21 12.47 -16.58 -7.99
C GLN A 21 12.23 -15.73 -6.74
N LYS A 22 12.97 -14.62 -6.58
CA LYS A 22 12.78 -13.68 -5.47
C LYS A 22 11.40 -13.01 -5.46
N ARG A 23 10.83 -12.70 -6.64
CA ARG A 23 9.52 -12.04 -6.78
C ARG A 23 8.33 -12.95 -6.51
N ARG A 24 8.51 -14.28 -6.53
CA ARG A 24 7.43 -15.23 -6.23
C ARG A 24 6.92 -15.12 -4.80
N THR A 25 7.77 -14.66 -3.88
CA THR A 25 7.42 -14.45 -2.47
C THR A 25 7.57 -12.96 -2.16
N TRP A 26 6.46 -12.21 -2.11
CA TRP A 26 6.47 -10.83 -1.61
C TRP A 26 6.70 -10.74 -0.07
N GLY A 27 7.37 -11.73 0.52
CA GLY A 27 7.49 -11.90 1.96
C GLY A 27 6.12 -11.99 2.63
N ALA A 28 5.88 -11.17 3.66
CA ALA A 28 4.60 -11.07 4.38
C ALA A 28 3.56 -10.16 3.69
N ILE A 29 3.91 -9.48 2.61
CA ILE A 29 3.04 -8.48 1.97
C ILE A 29 2.48 -9.07 0.69
N ASN A 30 1.29 -9.65 0.73
CA ASN A 30 0.61 -10.04 -0.50
C ASN A 30 -0.08 -8.79 -1.11
N PRO A 31 0.33 -8.28 -2.29
CA PRO A 31 -0.36 -7.14 -2.91
C PRO A 31 -1.82 -7.45 -3.24
N VAL A 32 -2.19 -8.73 -3.39
CA VAL A 32 -3.57 -9.17 -3.59
C VAL A 32 -4.41 -9.00 -2.33
N THR A 33 -3.84 -9.09 -1.12
CA THR A 33 -4.59 -8.89 0.14
C THR A 33 -4.78 -7.42 0.51
N ARG A 34 -4.10 -6.49 -0.17
CA ARG A 34 -4.37 -5.05 -0.11
C ARG A 34 -5.50 -4.60 -1.03
N LYS A 35 -6.29 -5.53 -1.57
CA LYS A 35 -7.47 -5.18 -2.36
C LYS A 35 -8.54 -4.61 -1.42
N PRO A 36 -9.00 -3.36 -1.62
CA PRO A 36 -10.13 -2.86 -0.86
C PRO A 36 -11.37 -3.72 -1.17
N GLU A 37 -12.20 -3.99 -0.16
CA GLU A 37 -13.42 -4.80 -0.27
C GLU A 37 -14.29 -4.38 -1.47
N ASN A 38 -14.37 -3.08 -1.75
CA ASN A 38 -14.97 -2.55 -2.97
C ASN A 38 -14.18 -1.30 -3.44
N PRO A 39 -13.41 -1.37 -4.54
CA PRO A 39 -12.56 -0.29 -5.02
C PRO A 39 -13.35 0.94 -5.53
N LYS A 40 -14.64 0.77 -5.84
CA LYS A 40 -15.52 1.85 -6.33
C LYS A 40 -16.52 2.34 -5.27
N ALA A 41 -16.56 1.72 -4.08
CA ALA A 41 -17.50 2.11 -3.04
C ALA A 41 -17.05 3.40 -2.35
N TYR A 42 -17.93 4.38 -2.36
CA TYR A 42 -17.80 5.56 -1.51
C TYR A 42 -18.14 5.20 -0.05
N LYS A 43 -17.15 5.22 0.85
CA LYS A 43 -17.36 5.03 2.30
C LYS A 43 -17.60 6.40 2.96
N ARG A 44 -18.88 6.79 3.14
CA ARG A 44 -19.31 8.09 3.74
C ARG A 44 -18.65 8.43 5.09
N VAL A 45 -18.22 7.42 5.84
CA VAL A 45 -17.60 7.56 7.17
C VAL A 45 -16.21 8.21 7.11
N LYS A 46 -15.51 8.16 5.97
CA LYS A 46 -14.17 8.75 5.81
C LYS A 46 -14.16 10.27 5.61
N ALA A 47 -15.30 10.87 5.27
CA ALA A 47 -15.39 12.31 5.21
C ALA A 47 -15.36 12.81 6.66
N ARG A 48 -14.19 13.27 7.13
CA ARG A 48 -14.12 14.10 8.34
C ARG A 48 -15.16 15.19 8.16
N ARG A 49 -16.14 15.24 9.06
CA ARG A 49 -17.06 16.38 9.12
C ARG A 49 -16.15 17.58 9.34
N TRP A 50 -16.03 18.42 8.33
CA TRP A 50 -15.57 19.79 8.54
C TRP A 50 -16.70 20.38 9.38
N ASN A 51 -16.52 20.38 10.70
CA ASN A 51 -17.42 21.11 11.56
C ASN A 51 -17.29 22.57 11.11
N ASP A 52 -18.33 23.05 10.45
CA ASP A 52 -18.53 24.46 10.18
C ASP A 52 -18.83 25.09 11.53
N ASP A 53 -17.81 25.71 12.13
CA ASP A 53 -17.92 26.48 13.35
C ASP A 53 -18.59 27.82 13.04
N SER A 54 -19.88 27.78 12.70
CA SER A 54 -20.67 28.98 12.45
C SER A 54 -22.10 28.86 13.01
N SER A 55 -22.28 29.25 14.28
CA SER A 55 -23.44 30.05 14.75
C SER A 55 -23.47 30.18 16.27
N THR A 56 -23.11 31.37 16.74
CA THR A 56 -23.81 32.11 17.80
C THR A 56 -24.11 31.36 19.10
N ASP A 57 -23.15 31.37 20.03
CA ASP A 57 -23.44 31.18 21.45
C ASP A 57 -24.17 32.44 21.98
N VAL A 58 -25.51 32.40 22.03
CA VAL A 58 -26.32 33.40 22.72
C VAL A 58 -26.78 32.77 24.03
N PRO A 59 -26.24 33.17 25.19
CA PRO A 59 -26.70 32.63 26.46
C PRO A 59 -28.13 33.12 26.75
N SER A 60 -29.05 32.16 26.89
CA SER A 60 -30.42 32.42 27.33
C SER A 60 -30.42 33.00 28.75
N ARG A 61 -31.02 34.19 28.91
CA ARG A 61 -31.34 34.77 30.23
C ARG A 61 -32.21 33.81 31.04
N GLN A 62 -31.83 33.60 32.31
CA GLN A 62 -32.75 33.34 33.40
C GLN A 62 -32.76 34.55 34.32
#